data_AF-A0AAV5X0A0-F1
#
_entry.id   AF-A0AAV5X0A0-F1
#
_cell.length_a   1.000
_cell.length_b   1.000
_cell.length_c   1.000
_cell.angle_alpha   90.00
_cell.angle_beta   90.00
_cell.angle_gamma   90.00
#
_symmetry.space_group_name_H-M   'P 1'
#
loop_
_entity.id
_entity.type
_entity.pdbx_description
1 polymer ?
#
loop_
_entity_poly.entity_id
_entity_poly.type
_entity_poly.pdbx_seq_one_letter_code
_entity_poly.pdbx_strand_id
1 'polypeptide(L)'
;MKDELIDCILCPTTISPAMPHFMPNSMPFTAIMATMLWNSLDFPAGVVTTGSWTENDEKALENYEEKGLVEKSVKTGCKNSVGLPLSVQFAAPPFRDEIVLRLMCDLYDA
;
A
#
# COMPACT_ATOMS: atom_id res chain seq x y z
N MET A 1 -9.37 11.67 13.75
CA MET A 1 -10.54 10.97 13.15
C MET A 1 -11.84 11.48 13.72
N LYS A 2 -12.09 11.46 15.03
CA LYS A 2 -13.37 11.95 15.60
C LYS A 2 -13.61 13.44 15.38
N ASP A 3 -12.64 14.30 15.70
CA ASP A 3 -12.81 15.76 15.60
C ASP A 3 -12.97 16.25 14.16
N GLU A 4 -12.31 15.56 13.23
CA GLU A 4 -12.35 15.82 11.79
C GLU A 4 -13.49 15.06 11.07
N LEU A 5 -14.35 14.34 11.81
CA LEU A 5 -15.45 13.53 11.27
C LEU A 5 -15.01 12.55 10.16
N ILE A 6 -13.87 11.89 10.37
CA ILE A 6 -13.30 10.89 9.45
C ILE A 6 -13.67 9.49 9.95
N ASP A 7 -14.43 8.74 9.14
CA ASP A 7 -14.84 7.37 9.44
C ASP A 7 -13.76 6.32 9.11
N CYS A 8 -13.00 6.55 8.03
CA CYS A 8 -11.96 5.64 7.55
C CYS A 8 -10.84 6.41 6.84
N ILE A 9 -9.62 5.87 6.91
CA ILE A 9 -8.46 6.33 6.15
C ILE A 9 -8.25 5.41 4.95
N LEU A 10 -8.19 5.99 3.75
CA LEU A 10 -7.70 5.34 2.55
C LEU A 10 -6.21 5.67 2.37
N CYS A 11 -5.37 4.65 2.23
CA CYS A 11 -3.94 4.81 2.02
C CYS A 11 -3.40 3.73 1.06
N PRO A 12 -2.16 3.88 0.55
CA PRO A 12 -1.49 2.80 -0.15
C PRO A 12 -1.28 1.59 0.77
N THR A 13 -1.51 0.38 0.26
CA THR A 13 -1.23 -0.86 1.03
C THR A 13 0.25 -1.04 1.31
N THR A 14 1.07 -0.73 0.33
CA THR A 14 2.52 -0.89 0.35
C THR A 14 3.12 0.10 -0.65
N ILE A 15 4.43 0.32 -0.56
CA ILE A 15 5.17 1.26 -1.40
C ILE A 15 5.57 0.68 -2.76
N SER A 16 5.24 -0.58 -3.05
CA SER A 16 5.58 -1.28 -4.29
C SER A 16 4.60 -2.42 -4.62
N PRO A 17 4.52 -2.87 -5.88
CA PRO A 17 4.02 -4.22 -6.20
C PRO A 17 4.90 -5.31 -5.57
N ALA A 18 4.57 -6.57 -5.85
CA ALA A 18 5.35 -7.72 -5.38
C ALA A 18 6.82 -7.60 -5.81
N MET A 19 7.72 -7.60 -4.83
CA MET A 19 9.16 -7.51 -5.06
C MET A 19 9.80 -8.89 -5.28
N PRO A 20 11.00 -8.96 -5.90
CA PRO A 20 11.78 -10.18 -5.99
C PRO A 20 12.04 -10.82 -4.62
N HIS A 21 12.02 -12.15 -4.55
CA HIS A 21 12.07 -12.93 -3.30
C HIS A 21 13.16 -12.54 -2.29
N PHE A 22 14.33 -12.12 -2.75
CA PHE A 22 15.47 -11.77 -1.87
C PHE A 22 15.35 -10.38 -1.25
N MET A 23 14.53 -9.49 -1.83
CA MET A 23 14.54 -8.07 -1.50
C MET A 23 13.85 -7.71 -0.18
N PRO A 24 12.72 -8.32 0.22
CA PRO A 24 12.02 -7.96 1.46
C PRO A 24 12.91 -8.00 2.72
N ASN A 25 13.86 -8.95 2.79
CA ASN A 25 14.79 -9.08 3.92
C ASN A 25 15.91 -8.01 3.92
N SER A 26 16.10 -7.32 2.81
CA SER A 26 17.14 -6.31 2.62
C SER A 26 16.59 -4.87 2.66
N MET A 27 15.27 -4.71 2.66
CA MET A 27 14.66 -3.38 2.67
C MET A 27 14.78 -2.73 4.06
N PRO A 28 14.96 -1.40 4.12
CA PRO A 28 14.84 -0.67 5.37
C PRO A 28 13.46 -0.91 6.00
N PHE A 29 13.41 -1.07 7.32
CA PHE A 29 12.19 -1.32 8.08
C PHE A 29 11.10 -0.25 7.87
N THR A 30 11.49 0.96 7.49
CA THR A 30 10.56 2.04 7.13
C THR A 30 9.72 1.72 5.88
N ALA A 31 10.08 0.70 5.08
CA ALA A 31 9.32 0.28 3.92
C ALA A 31 7.94 -0.30 4.26
N ILE A 32 7.77 -0.84 5.48
CA ILE A 32 6.52 -1.46 5.93
C ILE A 32 5.65 -0.53 6.80
N MET A 33 5.96 0.78 6.82
CA MET A 33 5.25 1.75 7.66
C MET A 33 3.74 1.82 7.37
N ALA A 34 3.34 1.65 6.10
CA ALA A 34 1.94 1.70 5.70
C ALA A 34 1.07 0.66 6.45
N THR A 35 1.60 -0.54 6.66
CA THR A 35 0.88 -1.61 7.39
C THR A 35 1.17 -1.60 8.88
N MET A 36 2.42 -1.31 9.27
CA MET A 36 2.86 -1.32 10.67
C MET A 36 2.14 -0.29 11.55
N LEU A 37 1.81 0.86 10.96
CA LEU A 37 1.14 1.93 11.67
C LEU A 37 -0.18 1.45 12.30
N TRP A 38 -0.98 0.69 11.54
CA TRP A 38 -2.27 0.19 12.01
C TRP A 38 -2.16 -0.92 13.04
N ASN A 39 -1.14 -1.79 12.91
CA ASN A 39 -0.81 -2.76 13.96
C ASN A 39 -0.45 -2.07 15.28
N SER A 40 0.27 -0.95 15.20
CA SER A 40 0.72 -0.20 16.39
C SER A 40 -0.43 0.56 17.07
N LEU A 41 -1.42 0.99 16.29
CA LEU A 41 -2.61 1.69 16.77
C LEU A 41 -3.75 0.75 17.17
N ASP A 42 -3.63 -0.54 16.87
CA ASP A 42 -4.69 -1.55 17.02
C ASP A 42 -5.97 -1.17 16.24
N PHE A 43 -5.77 -0.72 15.00
CA PHE A 43 -6.86 -0.33 14.10
C PHE A 43 -7.16 -1.48 13.13
N PRO A 44 -8.43 -1.86 12.92
CA PRO A 44 -8.76 -2.77 11.83
C PRO A 44 -8.31 -2.15 10.50
N ALA A 45 -7.59 -2.94 9.72
CA ALA A 45 -7.12 -2.56 8.40
C ALA A 45 -7.31 -3.69 7.39
N GLY A 46 -7.75 -3.33 6.19
CA GLY A 46 -8.08 -4.27 5.12
C GLY A 46 -7.64 -3.75 3.76
N VAL A 47 -7.42 -4.65 2.81
CA VAL A 47 -6.84 -4.33 1.50
C VAL A 47 -7.65 -4.90 0.36
N VAL A 48 -7.77 -4.16 -0.74
CA VAL A 48 -8.46 -4.59 -1.95
C VAL A 48 -7.62 -4.24 -3.17
N THR A 49 -7.56 -5.18 -4.12
CA THR A 49 -6.86 -4.98 -5.40
C THR A 49 -7.70 -4.07 -6.29
N THR A 50 -7.10 -3.00 -6.80
CA THR A 50 -7.78 -1.97 -7.61
C THR A 50 -7.29 -1.90 -9.05
N GLY A 51 -6.22 -2.62 -9.37
CA GLY A 51 -5.68 -2.65 -10.72
C GLY A 51 -4.38 -3.46 -10.79
N SER A 52 -3.66 -3.24 -11.88
CA SER A 52 -2.35 -3.85 -12.12
C SER A 52 -1.37 -2.80 -12.60
N TRP A 53 -0.10 -2.99 -12.28
CA TRP A 53 1.01 -2.15 -12.76
C TRP A 53 1.03 -2.12 -14.29
N THR A 54 1.02 -0.92 -14.84
CA THR A 54 0.89 -0.67 -16.28
C THR A 54 2.24 -0.37 -16.94
N GLU A 55 2.27 -0.38 -18.28
CA GLU A 55 3.41 0.12 -19.05
C GLU A 55 3.72 1.60 -18.77
N ASN A 56 2.72 2.40 -18.39
CA ASN A 56 2.94 3.79 -18.01
C ASN A 56 3.61 3.89 -16.63
N ASP A 57 3.26 3.01 -15.69
CA ASP A 57 3.90 2.94 -14.38
C ASP A 57 5.37 2.49 -14.51
N GLU A 58 5.65 1.53 -15.39
CA GLU A 58 7.02 1.09 -15.69
C GLU A 58 7.87 2.24 -16.26
N LYS A 59 7.33 3.03 -17.19
CA LYS A 59 8.02 4.23 -17.72
C LYS A 59 8.17 5.32 -16.67
N ALA A 60 7.17 5.52 -15.81
CA ALA A 60 7.24 6.49 -14.73
C ALA A 60 8.32 6.12 -13.70
N LEU A 61 8.56 4.82 -13.49
CA LEU A 61 9.60 4.31 -12.60
C LEU A 61 11.01 4.77 -13.00
N GLU A 62 11.28 4.98 -14.29
CA GLU A 62 12.57 5.48 -14.77
C GLU A 62 12.93 6.84 -14.14
N ASN A 63 11.91 7.69 -13.98
CA ASN A 63 12.01 9.03 -13.41
C ASN A 63 11.74 9.08 -11.90
N TYR A 64 11.57 7.93 -11.24
CA TYR A 64 11.36 7.87 -9.80
C TYR A 64 12.59 8.41 -9.05
N GLU A 65 12.35 9.37 -8.14
CA GLU A 65 13.39 10.13 -7.44
C GLU A 65 13.96 9.33 -6.24
N GLU A 66 15.28 9.16 -6.20
CA GLU A 66 15.98 8.30 -5.24
C GLU A 66 16.57 9.10 -4.07
N LYS A 67 15.70 9.63 -3.20
CA LYS A 67 16.10 10.49 -2.06
C LYS A 67 16.87 9.76 -0.95
N GLY A 68 16.65 8.46 -0.80
CA GLY A 68 17.21 7.66 0.28
C GLY A 68 17.30 6.18 -0.06
N LEU A 69 17.61 5.36 0.95
CA LEU A 69 17.80 3.91 0.78
C LEU A 69 16.49 3.19 0.44
N VAL A 70 15.35 3.67 0.95
CA VAL A 70 14.04 3.09 0.66
C VAL A 70 13.70 3.31 -0.80
N GLU A 71 13.81 4.54 -1.27
CA GLU A 71 13.47 4.95 -2.62
C GLU A 71 14.33 4.20 -3.66
N LYS A 72 15.64 4.05 -3.39
CA LYS A 72 16.54 3.24 -4.22
C LYS A 72 16.13 1.77 -4.28
N SER A 73 15.72 1.21 -3.14
CA SER A 73 15.28 -0.18 -3.03
C SER A 73 13.95 -0.39 -3.77
N VAL A 74 13.00 0.53 -3.61
CA VAL A 74 11.72 0.53 -4.34
C VAL A 74 11.96 0.61 -5.84
N LYS A 75 12.76 1.56 -6.31
CA LYS A 75 13.06 1.70 -7.75
C LYS A 75 13.67 0.44 -8.34
N THR A 76 14.54 -0.23 -7.59
CA THR A 76 15.15 -1.49 -8.04
C THR A 76 14.16 -2.65 -7.99
N GLY A 77 13.34 -2.73 -6.94
CA GLY A 77 12.40 -3.82 -6.69
C GLY A 77 11.16 -3.81 -7.58
N CYS A 78 10.78 -2.64 -8.10
CA CYS A 78 9.60 -2.49 -8.96
C CYS A 78 9.89 -2.74 -10.45
N LYS A 79 11.14 -3.02 -10.87
CA LYS A 79 11.45 -3.25 -12.28
C LYS A 79 10.76 -4.52 -12.80
N ASN A 80 10.25 -4.45 -14.03
CA ASN A 80 9.54 -5.54 -14.70
C ASN A 80 8.28 -5.97 -13.94
N SER A 81 7.51 -5.00 -13.42
CA SER A 81 6.31 -5.29 -12.63
C SER A 81 5.02 -5.28 -13.44
N VAL A 82 5.08 -5.04 -14.76
CA VAL A 82 3.88 -4.98 -15.61
C VAL A 82 2.97 -6.20 -15.42
N GLY A 83 1.71 -5.93 -15.12
CA GLY A 83 0.69 -6.95 -14.83
C GLY A 83 0.60 -7.39 -13.37
N LEU A 84 1.54 -7.01 -12.49
CA LEU A 84 1.45 -7.31 -11.07
C LEU A 84 0.31 -6.51 -10.40
N PRO A 85 -0.41 -7.10 -9.44
CA PRO A 85 -1.56 -6.46 -8.81
C PRO A 85 -1.14 -5.27 -7.94
N LEU A 86 -1.95 -4.21 -8.00
CA LEU A 86 -1.88 -3.04 -7.13
C LEU A 86 -3.11 -2.99 -6.23
N SER A 87 -2.90 -2.55 -4.99
CA SER A 87 -3.94 -2.53 -3.97
C SER A 87 -3.92 -1.25 -3.16
N VAL A 88 -5.07 -0.95 -2.56
CA VAL A 88 -5.24 0.11 -1.57
C VAL A 88 -5.66 -0.49 -0.24
N GLN A 89 -5.40 0.26 0.83
CA GLN A 89 -5.68 -0.12 2.19
C GLN A 89 -6.68 0.85 2.83
N PHE A 90 -7.60 0.28 3.58
CA PHE A 90 -8.54 0.99 4.43
C PHE A 90 -8.18 0.72 5.88
N ALA A 91 -8.22 1.75 6.73
CA ALA A 91 -8.08 1.62 8.17
C ALA A 91 -9.16 2.43 8.89
N ALA A 92 -9.77 1.85 9.92
CA ALA A 92 -10.80 2.52 10.74
C ALA A 92 -10.40 2.50 12.23
N PRO A 93 -11.02 3.31 13.10
CA PRO A 93 -10.77 3.24 14.54
C PRO A 93 -11.09 1.85 15.11
N PRO A 94 -10.63 1.53 16.33
CA PRO A 94 -10.84 0.21 16.92
C PRO A 94 -12.33 -0.17 16.98
N PHE A 95 -12.62 -1.46 16.76
CA PHE A 95 -13.97 -2.05 16.76
C PHE A 95 -14.91 -1.50 15.67
N ARG A 96 -14.36 -1.18 14.50
CA ARG A 96 -15.10 -0.69 13.32
C ARG A 96 -14.80 -1.53 12.07
N ASP A 97 -14.53 -2.81 12.25
CA ASP A 97 -14.19 -3.78 11.20
C ASP A 97 -15.23 -3.80 10.09
N GLU A 98 -16.51 -3.63 10.41
CA GLU A 98 -17.61 -3.61 9.45
C GLU A 98 -17.52 -2.42 8.48
N ILE A 99 -16.98 -1.28 8.92
CA ILE A 99 -16.73 -0.12 8.04
C ILE A 99 -15.63 -0.48 7.04
N VAL A 100 -14.54 -1.08 7.51
CA VAL A 100 -13.42 -1.52 6.65
C VAL A 100 -13.93 -2.53 5.62
N LEU A 101 -14.65 -3.57 6.07
CA LEU A 101 -15.22 -4.60 5.19
C LEU A 101 -16.20 -4.01 4.18
N ARG A 102 -17.08 -3.09 4.61
CA ARG A 102 -18.03 -2.43 3.72
C ARG A 102 -17.34 -1.69 2.59
N LEU A 103 -16.32 -0.89 2.92
CA LEU A 103 -15.55 -0.14 1.93
C LEU A 103 -14.75 -1.05 0.99
N MET A 104 -14.21 -2.16 1.50
CA MET A 104 -13.55 -3.16 0.66
C MET A 104 -14.53 -3.79 -0.34
N CYS A 105 -15.75 -4.14 0.08
CA CYS A 105 -16.77 -4.66 -0.82
C CYS A 105 -17.20 -3.60 -1.85
N ASP A 106 -17.51 -2.38 -1.40
CA ASP A 106 -17.95 -1.29 -2.28
C ASP A 106 -16.89 -0.99 -3.36
N LEU A 107 -15.60 -1.06 -3.03
CA LEU A 107 -14.52 -0.83 -3.99
C LEU A 107 -14.22 -2.06 -4.87
N TYR A 108 -14.44 -3.28 -4.37
CA TYR A 108 -14.27 -4.50 -5.16
C TYR A 108 -15.34 -4.62 -6.26
N ASP A 109 -16.56 -4.16 -5.98
CA ASP A 109 -17.71 -4.24 -6.89
C ASP A 109 -17.81 -3.06 -7.89
N ALA A 110 -16.94 -2.03 -7.75
CA ALA A 110 -16.93 -0.81 -8.57
C ALA A 110 -16.28 -1.03 -9.94
#